data_AF-F6DG64-F1
#
_entry.id   AF-F6DG64-F1
#
_cell.length_a   1.000
_cell.length_b   1.000
_cell.length_c   1.000
_cell.angle_alpha   90.00
_cell.angle_beta   90.00
_cell.angle_gamma   90.00
#
_symmetry.space_group_name_H-M   'P 1'
#
loop_
_entity.id
_entity.type
_entity.pdbx_description
1 polymer ?
#
loop_
_entity_poly.entity_id
_entity_poly.type
_entity_poly.pdbx_seq_one_letter_code
_entity_poly.pdbx_strand_id
1 'polypeptide(L)'
;MGWERVAHGVRWVMVLPVLGLLLGSFYFAFHALLEAVKGLSQGLEAALPALVGAVDLALLSAVFLIFGLGLFELFIHKLDLPLDNVLLVKSLADLKAKLGQVIVMILVVKFFEKALAFQPKEALDFFLFAGGVALLAGALWVSARE
;
A
#
# COMPACT_ATOMS: atom_id res chain seq x y z
N MET A 1 -6.94 38.60 16.13
CA MET A 1 -7.71 37.56 16.84
C MET A 1 -8.60 36.77 15.88
N GLY A 2 -8.02 35.96 14.98
CA GLY A 2 -8.78 35.17 13.99
C GLY A 2 -8.13 33.84 13.62
N TRP A 3 -6.82 33.70 13.81
CA TRP A 3 -6.04 32.53 13.40
C TRP A 3 -6.32 31.26 14.20
N GLU A 4 -6.68 31.35 15.48
CA GLU A 4 -7.00 30.16 16.30
C GLU A 4 -8.31 29.47 15.87
N ARG A 5 -9.33 30.23 15.47
CA ARG A 5 -10.59 29.66 14.96
C ARG A 5 -10.39 28.91 13.63
N VAL A 6 -9.52 29.42 12.76
CA VAL A 6 -9.15 28.76 11.50
C VAL A 6 -8.35 27.48 11.79
N ALA A 7 -7.42 27.51 12.75
CA ALA A 7 -6.65 26.33 13.15
C ALA A 7 -7.53 25.21 13.74
N HIS A 8 -8.54 25.54 14.56
CA HIS A 8 -9.50 24.55 15.07
C HIS A 8 -10.43 23.99 13.99
N GLY A 9 -10.83 24.81 13.01
CA GLY A 9 -11.62 24.36 11.86
C GLY A 9 -10.85 23.36 10.98
N VAL A 10 -9.56 23.62 10.74
CA VAL A 10 -8.68 22.72 9.98
C VAL A 10 -8.49 21.37 10.69
N ARG A 11 -8.38 21.35 12.03
CA ARG A 11 -8.27 20.10 12.80
C ARG A 11 -9.49 19.20 12.60
N TRP A 12 -10.71 19.77 12.62
CA TRP A 12 -11.94 19.00 12.39
C TRP A 12 -12.06 18.45 10.97
N VAL A 13 -11.62 19.22 9.98
CA VAL A 13 -11.59 18.76 8.58
C VAL A 13 -10.61 17.60 8.38
N MET A 14 -9.49 17.58 9.11
CA MET A 14 -8.48 16.52 9.03
C MET A 14 -8.87 15.20 9.71
N VAL A 15 -9.85 15.20 10.62
CA VAL A 15 -10.35 13.94 11.23
C VAL A 15 -11.04 13.07 10.19
N LEU A 16 -11.75 13.67 9.23
CA LEU A 16 -12.52 12.96 8.20
C LEU A 16 -11.65 12.06 7.29
N PRO A 17 -10.55 12.55 6.67
CA PRO A 17 -9.67 11.71 5.88
C PRO A 17 -8.90 10.69 6.73
N VAL A 18 -8.51 11.03 7.96
CA VAL A 18 -7.84 10.09 8.89
C VAL A 18 -8.74 8.91 9.20
N LEU A 19 -9.99 9.16 9.60
CA LEU A 19 -10.97 8.10 9.87
C LEU A 19 -11.26 7.27 8.61
N GLY A 20 -11.39 7.92 7.45
CA GLY A 20 -11.59 7.22 6.18
C GLY A 20 -10.45 6.25 5.86
N LEU A 21 -9.20 6.66 6.06
CA LEU A 21 -8.02 5.82 5.83
C LEU A 21 -7.92 4.68 6.86
N LEU A 22 -8.19 4.95 8.13
CA LEU A 22 -8.18 3.92 9.18
C LEU A 22 -9.27 2.87 8.92
N LEU A 23 -10.50 3.29 8.66
CA LEU A 23 -11.60 2.37 8.32
C LEU A 23 -11.32 1.61 7.02
N GLY A 24 -10.75 2.27 6.01
CA GLY A 24 -10.32 1.63 4.78
C GLY A 24 -9.28 0.54 5.01
N SER A 25 -8.30 0.79 5.89
CA SER A 25 -7.31 -0.24 6.26
C SER A 25 -7.98 -1.48 6.86
N PHE A 26 -8.88 -1.32 7.82
CA PHE A 26 -9.60 -2.46 8.41
C PHE A 26 -10.46 -3.21 7.38
N TYR A 27 -11.15 -2.47 6.50
CA TYR A 27 -11.93 -3.06 5.42
C TYR A 27 -11.07 -3.91 4.49
N PHE A 28 -9.93 -3.38 4.02
CA PHE A 28 -9.02 -4.11 3.15
C PHE A 28 -8.32 -5.28 3.87
N ALA A 29 -7.99 -5.14 5.16
CA ALA A 29 -7.41 -6.22 5.94
C ALA A 29 -8.38 -7.41 6.05
N PHE A 30 -9.67 -7.12 6.31
CA PHE A 30 -10.70 -8.15 6.39
C PHE A 30 -10.94 -8.82 5.03
N HIS A 31 -10.99 -8.03 3.96
CA HIS A 31 -11.10 -8.57 2.60
C HIS A 31 -9.91 -9.44 2.22
N ALA A 32 -8.68 -9.01 2.50
CA ALA A 32 -7.46 -9.79 2.27
C ALA A 32 -7.50 -11.14 2.98
N LEU A 33 -7.96 -11.15 4.25
CA LEU A 33 -8.10 -12.38 5.02
C LEU A 33 -9.13 -13.33 4.41
N LEU A 34 -10.30 -12.82 4.01
CA LEU A 34 -11.33 -13.63 3.36
C LEU A 34 -10.86 -14.20 2.02
N GLU A 35 -10.15 -13.41 1.22
CA GLU A 35 -9.57 -13.82 -0.06
C GLU A 35 -8.54 -14.95 0.16
N ALA A 36 -7.66 -14.80 1.15
CA ALA A 36 -6.66 -15.81 1.50
C ALA A 36 -7.29 -17.13 1.96
N VAL A 37 -8.29 -17.06 2.85
CA VAL A 37 -9.00 -18.24 3.35
C VAL A 37 -9.75 -18.95 2.22
N LYS A 38 -10.42 -18.20 1.34
CA LYS A 38 -11.08 -18.76 0.15
C LYS A 38 -10.07 -19.43 -0.77
N GLY A 39 -8.94 -18.77 -1.06
CA GLY A 39 -7.88 -19.32 -1.90
C GLY A 39 -7.33 -20.64 -1.37
N LEU A 40 -7.12 -20.73 -0.05
CA LEU A 40 -6.60 -21.94 0.60
C LEU A 40 -7.58 -23.13 0.55
N SER A 41 -8.88 -22.86 0.41
CA SER A 41 -9.91 -23.90 0.30
C SER A 41 -10.07 -24.46 -1.12
N GLN A 42 -9.39 -23.87 -2.12
CA GLN A 42 -9.47 -24.29 -3.52
C GLN A 42 -8.27 -25.14 -3.95
N GLY A 43 -8.38 -25.78 -5.11
CA GLY A 43 -7.25 -26.49 -5.73
C GLY A 43 -6.09 -25.55 -6.12
N LEU A 44 -4.89 -26.10 -6.26
CA LEU A 44 -3.64 -25.34 -6.43
C LEU A 44 -3.68 -24.32 -7.58
N GLU A 45 -4.35 -24.64 -8.70
CA GLU A 45 -4.47 -23.76 -9.87
C GLU A 45 -5.26 -22.47 -9.58
N ALA A 46 -6.28 -22.54 -8.72
CA ALA A 46 -7.11 -21.39 -8.36
C ALA A 46 -6.66 -20.72 -7.04
N ALA A 47 -5.89 -21.44 -6.21
CA ALA A 47 -5.30 -20.92 -4.99
C ALA A 47 -4.22 -19.86 -5.27
N LEU A 48 -3.38 -20.06 -6.28
CA LEU A 48 -2.24 -19.17 -6.56
C LEU A 48 -2.69 -17.73 -6.88
N PRO A 49 -3.64 -17.49 -7.81
CA PRO A 49 -4.11 -16.12 -8.09
C PRO A 49 -4.84 -15.48 -6.91
N ALA A 50 -5.63 -16.26 -6.17
CA ALA A 50 -6.36 -15.78 -4.99
C ALA A 50 -5.41 -15.34 -3.86
N LEU A 51 -4.32 -16.10 -3.63
CA LEU A 51 -3.30 -15.75 -2.65
C LEU A 51 -2.51 -14.50 -3.05
N VAL A 52 -2.16 -14.35 -4.33
CA VAL A 52 -1.50 -13.13 -4.83
C VAL A 52 -2.42 -11.92 -4.67
N GLY A 53 -3.71 -12.06 -4.97
CA GLY A 53 -4.71 -11.01 -4.73
C GLY A 53 -4.88 -10.66 -3.26
N ALA A 54 -4.85 -11.64 -2.37
CA ALA A 54 -4.91 -11.43 -0.92
C ALA A 54 -3.70 -10.64 -0.40
N VAL A 55 -2.48 -10.96 -0.90
CA VAL A 55 -1.25 -10.24 -0.55
C VAL A 55 -1.35 -8.77 -1.00
N ASP A 56 -1.85 -8.52 -2.21
CA ASP A 56 -2.05 -7.15 -2.71
C ASP A 56 -3.02 -6.34 -1.83
N LEU A 57 -4.17 -6.91 -1.47
CA LEU A 57 -5.14 -6.28 -0.57
C LEU A 57 -4.55 -6.01 0.82
N ALA A 58 -3.71 -6.92 1.34
CA ALA A 58 -3.02 -6.76 2.61
C ALA A 58 -1.99 -5.62 2.56
N LEU A 59 -1.24 -5.49 1.46
CA LEU A 59 -0.31 -4.38 1.26
C LEU A 59 -1.04 -3.04 1.15
N LEU A 60 -2.16 -3.00 0.42
CA LEU A 60 -3.00 -1.81 0.33
C LEU A 60 -3.55 -1.40 1.71
N SER A 61 -3.99 -2.37 2.52
CA SER A 61 -4.42 -2.13 3.90
C SER A 61 -3.31 -1.52 4.77
N ALA A 62 -2.09 -2.04 4.67
CA ALA A 62 -0.94 -1.52 5.43
C ALA A 62 -0.60 -0.08 5.02
N VAL A 63 -0.67 0.25 3.73
CA VAL A 63 -0.48 1.64 3.23
C VAL A 63 -1.50 2.59 3.84
N PHE A 64 -2.78 2.20 3.83
CA PHE A 64 -3.86 3.01 4.39
C PHE A 64 -3.66 3.22 5.90
N LEU A 65 -3.18 2.20 6.61
CA LEU A 65 -2.89 2.29 8.04
C LEU A 65 -1.74 3.27 8.33
N ILE A 66 -0.61 3.11 7.64
CA ILE A 66 0.57 3.97 7.81
C ILE A 66 0.22 5.41 7.50
N PHE A 67 -0.59 5.66 6.46
CA PHE A 67 -1.06 7.00 6.14
C PHE A 67 -2.04 7.57 7.14
N GLY A 68 -3.03 6.78 7.56
CA GLY A 68 -4.00 7.20 8.56
C GLY A 68 -3.31 7.61 9.85
N LEU A 69 -2.35 6.81 10.31
CA LEU A 69 -1.54 7.11 11.50
C LEU A 69 -0.62 8.32 11.28
N GLY A 70 0.05 8.43 10.13
CA GLY A 70 0.90 9.59 9.83
C GLY A 70 0.14 10.91 9.77
N LEU A 71 -1.08 10.93 9.20
CA LEU A 71 -1.94 12.10 9.20
C LEU A 71 -2.53 12.40 10.59
N PHE A 72 -2.87 11.36 11.36
CA PHE A 72 -3.31 11.50 12.75
C PHE A 72 -2.23 12.16 13.60
N GLU A 73 -0.98 11.69 13.49
CA GLU A 73 0.16 12.21 14.24
C GLU A 73 0.45 13.68 13.90
N LEU A 74 0.39 14.02 12.61
CA LEU A 74 0.71 15.36 12.13
C LEU A 74 -0.35 16.42 12.50
N PHE A 75 -1.63 16.07 12.43
CA PHE A 75 -2.73 17.05 12.53
C PHE A 75 -3.54 16.96 13.82
N ILE A 76 -3.60 15.81 14.49
CA ILE A 76 -4.48 15.59 15.63
C ILE A 76 -3.70 15.56 16.93
N HIS A 77 -2.80 14.59 17.07
CA HIS A 77 -2.09 14.34 18.32
C HIS A 77 -0.85 13.48 18.10
N LYS A 78 0.27 13.80 18.78
CA LYS A 78 1.45 12.94 18.78
C LYS A 78 1.14 11.63 19.50
N LEU A 79 1.41 10.51 18.86
CA LEU A 79 1.25 9.19 19.46
C LEU A 79 2.48 8.90 20.34
N ASP A 80 2.33 8.92 21.66
CA ASP A 80 3.34 8.40 22.61
C ASP A 80 3.26 6.85 22.64
N LEU A 81 3.61 6.24 21.51
CA LEU A 81 3.75 4.80 21.41
C LEU A 81 5.21 4.41 21.74
N PRO A 82 5.47 3.37 22.56
CA PRO A 82 6.81 2.84 22.82
C PRO A 82 7.29 1.99 21.63
N LEU A 83 7.25 2.58 20.44
CA LEU A 83 7.69 2.02 19.16
C LEU A 83 8.92 2.82 18.73
N ASP A 84 9.98 2.72 19.53
CA ASP A 84 11.15 3.61 19.53
C ASP A 84 11.87 3.77 18.18
N ASN A 85 11.56 2.97 17.14
CA ASN A 85 12.27 3.02 15.85
C ASN A 85 11.44 2.76 14.58
N VAL A 86 10.12 2.55 14.65
CA VAL A 86 9.33 2.12 13.46
C VAL A 86 8.34 3.18 12.94
N LEU A 87 7.93 4.14 13.77
CA LEU A 87 6.95 5.18 13.41
C LEU A 87 7.46 6.63 13.57
N LEU A 88 8.78 6.86 13.70
CA LEU A 88 9.34 8.21 13.79
C LEU A 88 9.39 8.89 12.41
N VAL A 89 8.22 9.20 11.86
CA VAL A 89 8.09 10.02 10.65
C VAL A 89 8.20 11.49 11.08
N LYS A 90 9.42 12.04 11.00
CA LYS A 90 9.69 13.43 11.42
C LYS A 90 9.08 14.47 10.45
N SER A 91 8.55 14.05 9.29
CA SER A 91 8.08 14.94 8.23
C SER A 91 7.21 14.21 7.20
N LEU A 92 6.28 14.92 6.55
CA LEU A 92 5.56 14.46 5.35
C LEU A 92 6.50 13.97 4.23
N ALA A 93 7.74 14.44 4.20
CA ALA A 93 8.75 14.00 3.24
C ALA A 93 9.19 12.54 3.46
N ASP A 94 9.34 12.11 4.72
CA ASP A 94 9.65 10.70 5.04
C ASP A 94 8.45 9.80 4.74
N LEU A 95 7.22 10.27 5.03
CA LEU A 95 6.00 9.52 4.70
C LEU A 95 5.83 9.37 3.17
N LYS A 96 6.15 10.41 2.40
CA LYS A 96 6.11 10.40 0.94
C LYS A 96 7.18 9.49 0.33
N ALA A 97 8.39 9.48 0.90
CA ALA A 97 9.46 8.57 0.48
C ALA A 97 9.11 7.10 0.78
N LYS A 98 8.61 6.82 2.00
CA LYS A 98 8.16 5.48 2.39
C LYS A 98 6.94 5.02 1.60
N LEU A 99 6.01 5.92 1.26
CA LEU A 99 4.91 5.60 0.36
C LEU A 99 5.42 5.21 -1.02
N GLY A 100 6.33 6.00 -1.61
CA GLY A 100 6.87 5.71 -2.94
C GLY A 100 7.39 4.28 -3.03
N GLN A 101 8.13 3.85 -2.01
CA GLN A 101 8.64 2.48 -1.90
C GLN A 101 7.50 1.43 -1.84
N VAL A 102 6.42 1.69 -1.10
CA VAL A 102 5.30 0.74 -1.01
C VAL A 102 4.45 0.71 -2.28
N ILE A 103 4.26 1.84 -2.98
CA ILE A 103 3.59 1.88 -4.29
C ILE A 103 4.35 1.05 -5.32
N VAL A 104 5.69 1.16 -5.33
CA VAL A 104 6.54 0.34 -6.20
C VAL A 104 6.36 -1.16 -5.88
N MET A 105 6.28 -1.53 -4.60
CA MET A 105 6.00 -2.92 -4.19
C MET A 105 4.63 -3.42 -4.67
N ILE A 106 3.57 -2.60 -4.56
CA ILE A 106 2.23 -2.95 -5.05
C ILE A 106 2.24 -3.15 -6.57
N LEU A 107 2.91 -2.26 -7.33
CA LEU A 107 3.06 -2.39 -8.78
C LEU A 107 3.76 -3.70 -9.18
N VAL A 108 4.78 -4.11 -8.42
CA VAL A 108 5.47 -5.39 -8.63
C VAL A 108 4.51 -6.57 -8.43
N VAL A 109 3.75 -6.59 -7.31
CA VAL A 109 2.76 -7.66 -7.04
C VAL A 109 1.69 -7.71 -8.14
N LYS A 110 1.14 -6.57 -8.54
CA LYS A 110 0.13 -6.47 -9.62
C LYS A 110 0.66 -6.94 -10.97
N PHE A 111 1.91 -6.64 -11.28
CA PHE A 111 2.53 -7.13 -12.49
C PHE A 111 2.70 -8.66 -12.45
N PHE A 112 3.12 -9.24 -11.33
CA PHE A 112 3.18 -10.70 -11.17
C PHE A 112 1.80 -11.36 -11.28
N GLU A 113 0.76 -10.75 -10.71
CA GLU A 113 -0.62 -11.21 -10.87
C GLU A 113 -1.03 -11.28 -12.35
N LYS A 114 -0.71 -10.23 -13.13
CA LYS A 114 -1.00 -10.18 -14.57
C LYS A 114 -0.09 -11.06 -15.41
N ALA A 115 1.16 -11.25 -14.98
CA ALA A 115 2.10 -12.19 -15.57
C ALA A 115 1.61 -13.63 -15.48
N LEU A 116 1.10 -14.04 -14.32
CA LEU A 116 0.57 -15.39 -14.10
C LEU A 116 -0.73 -15.65 -14.88
N ALA A 117 -1.53 -14.60 -15.11
CA ALA A 117 -2.73 -14.67 -15.94
C ALA A 117 -2.45 -14.50 -17.45
N PHE A 118 -1.20 -14.23 -17.83
CA PHE A 118 -0.83 -13.95 -19.21
C PHE A 118 -0.77 -15.24 -20.03
N GLN A 119 -1.49 -15.29 -21.14
CA GLN A 119 -1.41 -16.37 -22.14
C GLN A 119 -0.77 -15.81 -23.41
N PRO A 120 0.56 -15.90 -23.59
CA PRO A 120 1.24 -15.35 -24.74
C PRO A 120 0.83 -16.10 -26.01
N LYS A 121 0.42 -15.38 -27.05
CA LYS A 121 0.02 -15.96 -28.34
C LYS A 121 1.03 -15.68 -29.43
N GLU A 122 1.85 -14.64 -29.28
CA GLU A 122 2.79 -14.18 -30.30
C GLU A 122 4.21 -13.98 -29.74
N ALA A 123 5.25 -14.03 -30.59
CA ALA A 123 6.64 -13.87 -30.16
C ALA A 123 6.93 -12.48 -29.57
N LEU A 124 6.22 -11.45 -30.03
CA LEU A 124 6.30 -10.09 -29.51
C LEU A 124 5.80 -9.98 -28.06
N ASP A 125 4.80 -10.78 -27.67
CA ASP A 125 4.25 -10.81 -26.32
C ASP A 125 5.32 -11.21 -25.30
N PHE A 126 6.17 -12.19 -25.65
CA PHE A 126 7.29 -12.60 -24.79
C PHE A 126 8.36 -11.50 -24.65
N PHE A 127 8.62 -10.76 -25.72
CA PHE A 127 9.61 -9.67 -25.70
C PHE A 127 9.12 -8.48 -24.85
N LEU A 128 7.85 -8.09 -25.01
CA LEU A 128 7.23 -7.04 -24.20
C LEU A 128 7.12 -7.45 -22.73
N PHE A 129 6.82 -8.73 -22.47
CA PHE A 129 6.79 -9.28 -21.12
C PHE A 129 8.17 -9.22 -20.44
N ALA A 130 9.22 -9.67 -21.14
CA ALA A 130 10.60 -9.54 -20.66
C ALA A 130 11.01 -8.07 -20.44
N GLY A 131 10.56 -7.16 -21.31
CA GLY A 131 10.74 -5.72 -21.14
C GLY A 131 10.06 -5.17 -19.88
N GLY A 132 8.84 -5.62 -19.58
CA GLY A 132 8.12 -5.26 -18.35
C GLY A 132 8.85 -5.72 -17.09
N VAL A 133 9.36 -6.96 -17.08
CA VAL A 133 10.18 -7.49 -15.97
C VAL A 133 11.46 -6.67 -15.80
N ALA A 134 12.15 -6.32 -16.91
CA ALA A 134 13.35 -5.50 -16.86
C ALA A 134 13.10 -4.10 -16.31
N LEU A 135 11.98 -3.47 -16.67
CA LEU A 135 11.59 -2.16 -16.14
C LEU A 135 11.27 -2.21 -14.65
N LEU A 136 10.61 -3.27 -14.17
CA LEU A 136 10.37 -3.45 -12.74
C LEU A 136 11.65 -3.67 -11.95
N ALA A 137 12.57 -4.47 -12.48
CA ALA A 137 13.90 -4.65 -11.89
C ALA A 137 14.65 -3.31 -11.81
N GLY A 138 14.57 -2.49 -12.86
CA GLY A 138 15.14 -1.13 -12.86
C GLY A 138 14.49 -0.21 -11.82
N ALA A 139 13.16 -0.21 -11.73
CA ALA A 139 12.42 0.58 -10.75
C ALA A 139 12.77 0.19 -9.31
N LEU A 140 12.90 -1.11 -9.03
CA LEU A 140 13.34 -1.62 -7.73
C LEU A 140 14.79 -1.20 -7.42
N TRP A 141 15.69 -1.31 -8.39
CA TRP A 141 17.08 -0.90 -8.22
C TRP A 141 17.22 0.59 -7.89
N VAL A 142 16.43 1.44 -8.55
CA VAL A 142 16.38 2.88 -8.25
C VAL A 142 15.78 3.14 -6.88
N SER A 143 14.64 2.52 -6.55
CA SER A 143 13.97 2.70 -5.26
C SER A 143 14.78 2.17 -4.07
N ALA A 144 15.67 1.20 -4.27
CA ALA A 144 16.55 0.67 -3.21
C ALA A 144 17.76 1.57 -2.92
N ARG A 145 17.98 2.62 -3.73
CA ARG A 145 19.14 3.52 -3.66
C ARG A 145 18.84 4.85 -2.95
N GLU A 146 17.58 5.11 -2.59
CA GLU A 146 17.13 6.24 -1.77
C GLU A 146 16.85 5.80 -0.33
#